data_AF-A0A1G1G616-F1
#
_entry.id   AF-A0A1G1G616-F1
#
_cell.length_a   1.000
_cell.length_b   1.000
_cell.length_c   1.000
_cell.angle_alpha   90.00
_cell.angle_beta   90.00
_cell.angle_gamma   90.00
#
_symmetry.space_group_name_H-M   'P 1'
#
loop_
_entity.id
_entity.type
_entity.pdbx_description
1 polymer ?
#
loop_
_entity_poly.entity_id
_entity_poly.type
_entity_poly.pdbx_seq_one_letter_code
_entity_poly.pdbx_strand_id
1 'polypeptide(L)'
;MEEFKYKQYTDEENKIYYEAMAKIMDGLKNGLSFNEACNDTYVEDKELKEFIKDDALKIMIADLHYMKGLSLPDVADILKVPIESINKANLEMLDDIEITSREFYKMKTPGNPIGNA
;
A
#
# COMPACT_ATOMS: atom_id res chain seq x y z
N MET A 1 -15.60 -15.67 -9.81
CA MET A 1 -14.21 -15.21 -9.63
C MET A 1 -14.20 -13.79 -10.15
N GLU A 2 -14.10 -12.79 -9.28
CA GLU A 2 -13.87 -11.43 -9.75
C GLU A 2 -12.48 -11.40 -10.40
N GLU A 3 -12.43 -11.08 -11.69
CA GLU A 3 -11.17 -10.73 -12.34
C GLU A 3 -10.65 -9.47 -11.65
N PHE A 4 -9.58 -9.59 -10.87
CA PHE A 4 -8.81 -8.45 -10.38
C PHE A 4 -8.28 -7.67 -11.57
N LYS A 5 -9.03 -6.67 -12.03
CA LYS A 5 -8.55 -5.69 -13.00
C LYS A 5 -7.67 -4.70 -12.27
N TYR A 6 -6.36 -4.93 -12.32
CA TYR A 6 -5.39 -3.91 -11.98
C TYR A 6 -5.67 -2.67 -12.83
N LYS A 7 -5.84 -1.52 -12.17
CA LYS A 7 -6.02 -0.24 -12.88
C LYS A 7 -4.78 -0.02 -13.75
N GLN A 8 -5.00 0.07 -15.05
CA GLN A 8 -3.96 0.44 -16.01
C GLN A 8 -3.91 1.95 -16.04
N TYR A 9 -2.93 2.54 -15.36
CA TYR A 9 -2.73 3.98 -15.36
C TYR A 9 -2.25 4.47 -16.73
N THR A 10 -2.77 5.61 -17.19
CA THR A 10 -2.18 6.31 -18.34
C THR A 10 -0.79 6.83 -18.00
N ASP A 11 -0.01 7.22 -19.01
CA ASP A 11 1.30 7.83 -18.79
C ASP A 11 1.20 9.11 -17.95
N GLU A 12 0.13 9.89 -18.13
CA GLU A 12 -0.16 11.07 -17.32
C GLU A 12 -0.49 10.72 -15.86
N GLU A 13 -1.36 9.73 -15.62
CA GLU A 13 -1.69 9.26 -14.27
C GLU A 13 -0.46 8.70 -13.55
N ASN A 14 0.38 7.95 -14.26
CA ASN A 14 1.66 7.45 -13.75
C ASN A 14 2.57 8.59 -13.31
N LYS A 15 2.69 9.65 -14.13
CA LYS A 15 3.50 10.82 -13.78
C LYS A 15 2.98 11.50 -12.52
N ILE A 16 1.66 11.72 -12.44
CA ILE A 16 1.02 12.32 -11.26
C ILE A 16 1.25 11.45 -10.02
N TYR A 17 1.12 10.12 -10.15
CA TYR A 17 1.38 9.16 -9.09
C TYR A 17 2.81 9.29 -8.55
N TYR A 18 3.82 9.24 -9.41
CA TYR A 18 5.22 9.30 -8.97
C TYR A 18 5.57 10.65 -8.34
N GLU A 19 5.09 11.76 -8.90
CA GLU A 19 5.30 13.09 -8.34
C GLU A 19 4.63 13.24 -6.97
N ALA A 20 3.41 12.74 -6.82
CA ALA A 20 2.67 12.76 -5.56
C ALA A 20 3.35 11.89 -4.49
N MET A 21 3.75 10.67 -4.86
CA MET A 21 4.46 9.77 -3.96
C MET A 21 5.79 10.37 -3.48
N ALA A 22 6.56 10.97 -4.39
CA ALA A 22 7.80 11.65 -4.04
C ALA A 22 7.58 12.79 -3.03
N LYS A 23 6.54 13.61 -3.22
CA LYS A 23 6.17 14.68 -2.29
C LYS A 23 5.76 14.16 -0.92
N ILE A 24 4.94 13.11 -0.86
CA ILE A 24 4.52 12.51 0.42
C ILE A 24 5.75 12.01 1.18
N MET A 25 6.64 11.29 0.51
CA MET A 25 7.86 10.75 1.11
C MET A 25 8.82 11.86 1.58
N ASP A 26 8.92 12.96 0.83
CA ASP A 26 9.73 14.11 1.24
C ASP A 26 9.12 14.84 2.45
N GLY A 27 7.80 15.02 2.47
CA GLY A 27 7.08 15.59 3.60
C GLY A 27 7.30 14.80 4.90
N LEU A 28 7.21 13.47 4.82
CA LEU A 28 7.50 12.58 5.95
C LEU A 28 8.95 12.73 6.45
N LYS A 29 9.93 12.81 5.54
CA LYS A 29 11.35 13.04 5.89
C LYS A 29 11.57 14.39 6.56
N ASN A 30 10.80 15.40 6.17
CA ASN A 30 10.83 16.74 6.75
C ASN A 30 10.02 16.87 8.05
N GLY A 31 9.50 15.76 8.59
CA GLY A 31 8.86 15.70 9.89
C GLY A 31 7.35 15.99 9.88
N LEU A 32 6.73 16.08 8.70
CA LEU A 32 5.28 16.11 8.60
C LEU A 32 4.68 14.77 9.04
N SER A 33 3.49 14.80 9.63
CA SER A 33 2.67 13.60 9.76
C SER A 33 2.26 13.07 8.39
N PHE A 34 1.87 11.80 8.35
CA PHE A 34 1.37 11.19 7.12
C PHE A 34 0.19 11.98 6.52
N ASN A 35 -0.78 12.36 7.35
CA ASN A 35 -1.94 13.12 6.90
C ASN A 35 -1.56 14.51 6.37
N GLU A 36 -0.61 15.20 6.99
CA GLU A 36 -0.11 16.50 6.51
C GLU A 36 0.58 16.36 5.14
N ALA A 37 1.46 15.37 4.99
CA ALA A 37 2.16 15.10 3.73
C ALA A 37 1.19 14.75 2.58
N CYS A 38 0.15 13.97 2.86
CA CYS A 38 -0.90 13.66 1.90
C CYS A 38 -1.78 14.88 1.55
N ASN A 39 -2.01 15.77 2.51
CA ASN A 39 -2.81 16.98 2.31
C ASN A 39 -2.07 18.04 1.48
N ASP A 40 -0.76 18.17 1.66
CA ASP A 40 0.09 19.10 0.89
C ASP A 40 0.23 18.68 -0.59
N THR A 41 -0.07 17.42 -0.88
CA THR A 41 0.00 16.87 -2.23
C THR A 41 -1.30 17.13 -3.01
N TYR A 42 -1.22 17.99 -4.02
CA TYR A 42 -2.34 18.26 -4.94
C TYR A 42 -2.42 17.20 -6.05
N VAL A 43 -3.56 16.52 -6.12
CA VAL A 43 -3.96 15.60 -7.18
C VAL A 43 -5.42 15.92 -7.50
N GLU A 44 -5.70 16.26 -8.75
CA GLU A 44 -7.04 16.70 -9.19
C GLU A 44 -8.06 15.56 -9.12
N ASP A 45 -7.66 14.37 -9.58
CA ASP A 45 -8.46 13.15 -9.49
C ASP A 45 -8.49 12.63 -8.04
N LYS A 46 -9.68 12.65 -7.43
CA LYS A 46 -9.88 12.20 -6.04
C LYS A 46 -9.68 10.70 -5.87
N GLU A 47 -10.07 9.90 -6.85
CA GLU A 47 -9.92 8.45 -6.81
C GLU A 47 -8.43 8.10 -6.86
N LEU A 48 -7.69 8.70 -7.80
CA LEU A 48 -6.23 8.56 -7.89
C LEU A 48 -5.54 9.04 -6.61
N LYS A 49 -6.00 10.14 -6.02
CA LYS A 49 -5.46 10.65 -4.75
C LYS A 49 -5.62 9.66 -3.61
N GLU A 50 -6.79 9.04 -3.45
CA GLU A 50 -7.00 8.03 -2.41
C GLU A 50 -6.14 6.78 -2.66
N PHE A 51 -6.01 6.32 -3.90
CA PHE A 51 -5.08 5.24 -4.25
C PHE A 51 -3.62 5.55 -3.85
N ILE A 52 -3.14 6.75 -4.17
CA ILE A 52 -1.78 7.18 -3.81
C ILE A 52 -1.59 7.19 -2.30
N LYS A 53 -2.60 7.66 -1.54
CA LYS A 53 -2.56 7.68 -0.07
C LYS A 53 -2.49 6.27 0.51
N ASP A 54 -3.34 5.37 0.03
CA ASP A 54 -3.36 3.98 0.51
C ASP A 54 -2.02 3.28 0.21
N ASP A 55 -1.49 3.44 -1.01
CA ASP A 55 -0.18 2.92 -1.40
C ASP A 55 0.95 3.49 -0.54
N ALA A 56 0.96 4.81 -0.31
CA ALA A 56 1.98 5.45 0.50
C ALA A 56 1.97 4.87 1.93
N LEU A 57 0.79 4.63 2.51
CA LEU A 57 0.68 4.03 3.84
C LEU A 57 1.24 2.61 3.87
N LYS A 58 0.89 1.79 2.87
CA LYS A 58 1.38 0.41 2.73
C LYS A 58 2.90 0.36 2.55
N ILE A 59 3.47 1.28 1.77
CA ILE A 59 4.93 1.40 1.59
C ILE A 59 5.61 1.75 2.92
N MET A 60 5.02 2.67 3.70
CA MET A 60 5.58 3.02 5.01
C MET A 60 5.49 1.86 6.00
N ILE A 61 4.41 1.08 5.99
CA ILE A 61 4.31 -0.15 6.78
C ILE A 61 5.37 -1.16 6.34
N ALA A 62 5.57 -1.35 5.03
CA ALA A 62 6.62 -2.21 4.48
C ALA A 62 8.02 -1.82 5.00
N ASP A 63 8.37 -0.53 4.91
CA ASP A 63 9.68 -0.03 5.37
C ASP A 63 9.83 -0.10 6.91
N LEU A 64 8.84 0.39 7.66
CA LEU A 64 8.97 0.55 9.12
C LEU A 64 8.73 -0.76 9.88
N HIS A 65 7.67 -1.49 9.54
CA HIS A 65 7.32 -2.74 10.23
C HIS A 65 8.18 -3.90 9.71
N TYR A 66 8.12 -4.17 8.40
CA TYR A 66 8.70 -5.39 7.85
C TYR A 66 10.21 -5.28 7.62
N MET A 67 10.72 -4.13 7.15
CA MET A 67 12.16 -3.97 6.91
C MET A 67 12.92 -3.53 8.16
N LYS A 68 12.38 -2.62 8.96
CA LYS A 68 13.04 -2.06 10.16
C LYS A 68 12.63 -2.73 11.47
N GLY A 69 11.62 -3.60 11.47
CA GLY A 69 11.23 -4.41 12.63
C GLY A 69 10.47 -3.66 13.72
N LEU A 70 9.90 -2.49 13.43
CA LEU A 70 9.10 -1.74 14.40
C LEU A 70 7.74 -2.40 14.62
N SER A 71 7.13 -2.24 15.79
CA SER A 71 5.76 -2.77 16.02
C SER A 71 4.73 -1.90 15.29
N LEU A 72 3.56 -2.47 14.92
CA LEU A 72 2.49 -1.68 14.29
C LEU A 72 2.04 -0.46 15.13
N PRO A 73 1.96 -0.53 16.47
CA PRO A 73 1.79 0.64 17.31
C PRO A 73 2.88 1.71 17.14
N ASP A 74 4.16 1.31 17.12
CA ASP A 74 5.26 2.27 16.89
C ASP A 74 5.15 2.93 15.52
N VAL A 75 4.74 2.17 14.48
CA VAL A 75 4.49 2.72 13.14
C VAL A 75 3.35 3.74 13.17
N ALA A 76 2.25 3.44 13.86
CA ALA A 76 1.13 4.36 14.01
C ALA A 76 1.56 5.67 14.69
N ASP A 77 2.37 5.58 15.75
CA ASP A 77 2.90 6.73 16.49
C ASP A 77 3.85 7.58 15.64
N ILE A 78 4.78 6.94 14.90
CA ILE A 78 5.72 7.64 14.00
C ILE A 78 4.98 8.39 12.89
N LEU A 79 4.01 7.72 12.26
CA LEU A 79 3.25 8.30 11.15
C LEU A 79 2.15 9.24 11.63
N LYS A 80 1.86 9.26 12.95
CA LYS A 80 0.77 9.99 13.60
C LYS A 80 -0.58 9.69 12.95
N VAL A 81 -0.85 8.40 12.74
CA VAL A 81 -2.11 7.89 12.19
C VAL A 81 -2.77 6.94 13.19
N PRO A 82 -4.10 6.78 13.17
CA PRO A 82 -4.78 5.81 14.03
C PRO A 82 -4.27 4.39 13.80
N ILE A 83 -4.14 3.62 14.89
CA ILE A 83 -3.71 2.21 14.82
C ILE A 83 -4.68 1.35 14.00
N GLU A 84 -5.96 1.73 13.95
CA GLU A 84 -6.98 1.09 13.11
C GLU A 84 -6.65 1.22 11.62
N SER A 85 -6.13 2.37 11.18
CA SER A 85 -5.71 2.59 9.79
C SER A 85 -4.50 1.72 9.43
N ILE A 86 -3.53 1.60 10.36
CA ILE A 86 -2.37 0.72 10.17
C ILE A 86 -2.78 -0.75 10.10
N ASN A 87 -3.65 -1.19 11.03
CA ASN A 87 -4.13 -2.58 11.04
C ASN A 87 -4.91 -2.91 9.76
N LYS A 88 -5.79 -2.00 9.31
CA LYS A 88 -6.53 -2.18 8.06
C LYS A 88 -5.57 -2.32 6.87
N ALA A 89 -4.64 -1.39 6.71
CA ALA A 89 -3.68 -1.44 5.60
C ALA A 89 -2.80 -2.70 5.66
N ASN A 90 -2.36 -3.11 6.86
CA ASN A 90 -1.57 -4.32 7.04
C ASN A 90 -2.37 -5.60 6.70
N LEU A 91 -3.65 -5.67 7.06
CA LEU A 91 -4.52 -6.78 6.68
C LEU A 91 -4.69 -6.87 5.17
N GLU A 92 -4.96 -5.75 4.50
CA GLU A 92 -5.05 -5.70 3.03
C GLU A 92 -3.75 -6.20 2.37
N MET A 93 -2.58 -5.80 2.89
CA MET A 93 -1.29 -6.29 2.39
C MET A 93 -1.12 -7.81 2.54
N LEU A 94 -1.60 -8.38 3.65
CA LEU A 94 -1.53 -9.82 3.89
C LEU A 94 -2.48 -10.60 2.98
N ASP A 95 -3.70 -10.08 2.76
CA ASP A 95 -4.67 -10.65 1.82
C ASP A 95 -4.11 -10.65 0.38
N ASP A 96 -3.45 -9.56 -0.04
CA ASP A 96 -2.81 -9.46 -1.35
C ASP A 96 -1.69 -10.49 -1.54
N ILE A 97 -0.89 -10.74 -0.48
CA ILE A 97 0.17 -11.76 -0.48
C ILE A 97 -0.43 -13.16 -0.57
N GLU A 98 -1.52 -13.43 0.16
CA GLU A 98 -2.19 -14.74 0.11
C GLU A 98 -2.69 -15.04 -1.30
N ILE A 99 -3.40 -14.09 -1.92
CA ILE A 99 -3.92 -14.21 -3.29
C ILE A 99 -2.76 -14.43 -4.27
N THR A 100 -1.73 -13.59 -4.21
CA THR A 100 -0.56 -13.69 -5.09
C THR A 100 0.16 -15.03 -4.94
N SER A 101 0.33 -15.51 -3.71
CA SER A 101 0.98 -16.80 -3.43
C SER A 101 0.16 -17.98 -3.98
N ARG A 102 -1.16 -17.92 -3.84
CA ARG A 102 -2.09 -18.93 -4.37
C ARG A 102 -2.07 -18.97 -5.89
N GLU A 103 -2.12 -17.81 -6.54
CA GLU A 103 -2.06 -17.74 -8.01
C GLU A 103 -0.70 -18.18 -8.55
N PHE A 104 0.40 -17.80 -7.89
CA PHE A 104 1.75 -18.27 -8.24
C PHE A 104 1.88 -19.79 -8.12
N TYR A 105 1.33 -20.38 -7.05
CA TYR A 105 1.33 -21.83 -6.85
C TYR A 105 0.55 -22.54 -7.97
N LYS A 106 -0.65 -22.06 -8.33
CA LYS A 106 -1.45 -22.59 -9.45
C LYS A 106 -0.69 -22.52 -10.78
N MET A 107 0.00 -21.40 -11.05
CA MET A 107 0.81 -21.25 -12.27
C MET A 107 2.01 -22.19 -12.31
N LYS A 108 2.65 -22.47 -11.17
CA LYS A 108 3.81 -23.38 -11.08
C LYS A 108 3.46 -24.85 -10.97
N THR A 109 2.23 -25.20 -10.58
CA THR A 109 1.75 -26.58 -10.50
C THR A 109 0.42 -26.74 -11.22
N PRO A 110 0.39 -26.64 -12.55
CA PRO A 110 -0.82 -26.91 -13.31
C PRO A 110 -1.20 -28.40 -13.18
N GLY A 111 -2.21 -28.70 -12.35
CA GLY A 111 -2.89 -30.00 -12.33
C GLY A 111 -2.77 -30.86 -11.07
N ASN A 112 -2.23 -30.37 -9.94
CA ASN A 112 -2.27 -31.17 -8.70
C ASN A 112 -3.58 -30.93 -7.94
N PRO A 113 -4.35 -31.98 -7.56
CA PRO A 113 -5.56 -31.82 -6.78
C PRO A 113 -5.20 -31.24 -5.41
N ILE A 114 -5.97 -30.23 -5.00
CA ILE A 114 -5.92 -29.64 -3.67
C ILE A 114 -6.07 -30.80 -2.68
N GLY A 115 -5.04 -31.04 -1.86
CA GLY A 115 -5.09 -32.02 -0.80
C GLY A 115 -6.21 -31.63 0.16
N ASN A 116 -7.25 -32.46 0.24
CA ASN A 116 -8.27 -32.33 1.25
C ASN A 116 -7.63 -32.69 2.60
N ALA A 117 -7.47 -31.69 3.46
CA ALA A 117 -7.28 -31.91 4.89
C ALA A 117 -8.63 -32.25 5.54
#